data_AF-A0A842SDV7-F1
#
_entry.id   AF-A0A842SDV7-F1
#
_cell.length_a   1.000
_cell.length_b   1.000
_cell.length_c   1.000
_cell.angle_alpha   90.00
_cell.angle_beta   90.00
_cell.angle_gamma   90.00
#
_symmetry.space_group_name_H-M   'P 1'
#
loop_
_entity.id
_entity.type
_entity.pdbx_description
1 polymer ?
#
loop_
_entity_poly.entity_id
_entity_poly.type
_entity_poly.pdbx_seq_one_letter_code
_entity_poly.pdbx_strand_id
1 'polypeptide(L)'
;MKKNKLLLGVFVFFILASFSHAISSPYPGGTWKFSVSFISDTFKLLFQLLTNDYVVYGITVILYFILFYGIFAATAGRLKIFGSGGKLNKSGKLVCIALCGLSVIAIFYYSNGNVRGTLEQTLQPFGAFGGVILALVLWGTVFFGMRGLDSSKKWRYSLAIAGFGLWIVGAIMGKNFHWMVNLGALIVLIGFIFGGGFGAIVDRRIAQQTAAAVNGATPSSGYTHVHGMVRGGGGGPVPGANIFFRKKRRLWKDPVYKITSQNTGNYEINLPQGEYRVQAVAPNGVNKSPERVIYISGNDFPHDFTIPGIAGGPTAYPGNRIPIGGGRHAQPWYDANTGAIVRVDIN
;
A
#
# COMPACT_ATOMS: atom_id res chain seq x y z
N MET A 1 1.68 -3.33 -40.64
CA MET A 1 0.94 -2.47 -39.69
C MET A 1 -0.21 -1.66 -40.33
N LYS A 2 -0.69 -1.97 -41.55
CA LYS A 2 -1.80 -1.22 -42.17
C LYS A 2 -3.22 -1.73 -41.80
N LYS A 3 -3.38 -2.98 -41.35
CA LYS A 3 -4.71 -3.58 -41.06
C LYS A 3 -5.35 -3.16 -39.72
N ASN A 4 -4.58 -2.75 -38.71
CA ASN A 4 -5.15 -2.23 -37.45
C ASN A 4 -5.76 -0.83 -37.59
N LYS A 5 -5.51 -0.14 -38.71
CA LYS A 5 -6.10 1.18 -38.98
C LYS A 5 -7.58 1.11 -39.34
N LEU A 6 -8.05 -0.02 -39.89
CA LEU A 6 -9.46 -0.16 -40.29
C LEU A 6 -10.35 -0.35 -39.06
N LEU A 7 -9.97 -1.24 -38.14
CA LEU A 7 -10.77 -1.54 -36.94
C LEU A 7 -10.72 -0.39 -35.92
N LEU A 8 -9.55 0.25 -35.77
CA LEU A 8 -9.43 1.51 -35.05
C LEU A 8 -10.24 2.62 -35.74
N GLY A 9 -10.23 2.66 -37.08
CA GLY A 9 -10.98 3.62 -37.88
C GLY A 9 -12.50 3.47 -37.72
N VAL A 10 -13.02 2.25 -37.70
CA VAL A 10 -14.45 1.98 -37.44
C VAL A 10 -14.81 2.38 -36.00
N PHE A 11 -13.98 2.03 -35.02
CA PHE A 11 -14.24 2.39 -33.62
C PHE A 11 -14.16 3.92 -33.39
N VAL A 12 -13.15 4.58 -33.96
CA VAL A 12 -12.99 6.04 -33.93
C VAL A 12 -14.10 6.73 -34.73
N PHE A 13 -14.56 6.15 -35.83
CA PHE A 13 -15.69 6.67 -36.60
C PHE A 13 -16.99 6.57 -35.79
N PHE A 14 -17.24 5.48 -35.07
CA PHE A 14 -18.39 5.39 -34.16
C PHE A 14 -18.31 6.40 -33.02
N ILE A 15 -17.12 6.59 -32.41
CA ILE A 15 -16.91 7.61 -31.38
C ILE A 15 -17.13 9.02 -31.95
N LEU A 16 -16.58 9.33 -33.13
CA LEU A 16 -16.68 10.64 -33.79
C LEU A 16 -18.08 10.92 -34.32
N ALA A 17 -18.78 9.94 -34.89
CA ALA A 17 -20.16 10.08 -35.34
C ALA A 17 -21.11 10.31 -34.16
N SER A 18 -20.84 9.64 -33.03
CA SER A 18 -21.52 9.90 -31.76
C SER A 18 -21.21 11.33 -31.29
N PHE A 19 -19.94 11.76 -31.30
CA PHE A 19 -19.55 13.11 -30.92
C PHE A 19 -20.09 14.21 -31.84
N SER A 20 -20.23 13.96 -33.14
CA SER A 20 -20.73 14.97 -34.10
C SER A 20 -22.23 15.22 -33.94
N HIS A 21 -23.01 14.20 -33.58
CA HIS A 21 -24.42 14.36 -33.20
C HIS A 21 -24.59 15.11 -31.87
N ALA A 22 -23.63 15.01 -30.95
CA ALA A 22 -23.66 15.75 -29.69
C ALA A 22 -23.35 17.26 -29.83
N ILE A 23 -22.77 17.69 -30.96
CA ILE A 23 -22.28 19.06 -31.16
C ILE A 23 -23.17 19.89 -32.10
N SER A 24 -24.12 19.28 -32.82
CA SER A 24 -24.76 19.94 -33.98
C SER A 24 -26.03 20.75 -33.72
N SER A 25 -26.39 21.12 -32.49
CA SER A 25 -27.46 22.11 -32.28
C SER A 25 -26.98 23.31 -31.45
N PRO A 26 -26.56 24.42 -32.10
CA PRO A 26 -26.38 25.67 -31.38
C PRO A 26 -27.73 26.14 -30.86
N TYR A 27 -27.93 26.09 -29.54
CA TYR A 27 -29.00 26.85 -28.91
C TYR A 27 -28.66 28.34 -29.03
N PRO A 28 -29.62 29.20 -29.43
CA PRO A 28 -29.42 30.64 -29.44
C PRO A 28 -29.23 31.09 -27.98
N GLY A 29 -27.98 31.34 -27.57
CA GLY A 29 -27.64 31.71 -26.19
C GLY A 29 -26.28 31.23 -25.65
N GLY A 30 -25.47 30.49 -26.41
CA GLY A 30 -24.02 30.41 -26.17
C GLY A 30 -23.52 29.61 -24.95
N THR A 31 -24.34 28.75 -24.33
CA THR A 31 -23.84 27.80 -23.31
C THR A 31 -23.94 26.35 -23.80
N TRP A 32 -22.79 25.68 -23.87
CA TRP A 32 -22.69 24.25 -24.18
C TRP A 32 -23.32 23.44 -23.03
N LYS A 33 -24.61 23.13 -23.13
CA LYS A 33 -25.23 22.14 -22.23
C LYS A 33 -24.91 20.76 -22.77
N PHE A 34 -23.99 20.06 -22.11
CA PHE A 34 -23.83 18.62 -22.29
C PHE A 34 -25.18 17.96 -21.99
N SER A 35 -25.92 17.56 -23.01
CA SER A 35 -27.22 16.95 -22.80
C SER A 35 -27.01 15.52 -22.30
N VAL A 36 -27.39 15.27 -21.05
CA VAL A 36 -27.41 13.92 -20.46
C VAL A 36 -28.27 12.96 -21.31
N SER A 37 -29.20 13.48 -22.12
CA SER A 37 -29.99 12.70 -23.08
C SER A 37 -29.13 11.98 -24.12
N PHE A 38 -28.06 12.62 -24.61
CA PHE A 38 -27.18 12.02 -25.61
C PHE A 38 -26.48 10.76 -25.09
N ILE A 39 -26.00 10.81 -23.84
CA ILE A 39 -25.39 9.66 -23.18
C ILE A 39 -26.45 8.55 -23.02
N SER A 40 -27.64 8.90 -22.52
CA SER A 40 -28.76 7.96 -22.39
C SER A 40 -29.10 7.29 -23.73
N ASP A 41 -29.21 8.04 -24.81
CA ASP A 41 -29.65 7.51 -26.11
C ASP A 41 -28.56 6.68 -26.79
N THR A 42 -27.29 7.07 -26.64
CA THR A 42 -26.14 6.24 -27.04
C THR A 42 -26.12 4.93 -26.25
N PHE A 43 -26.36 4.98 -24.93
CA PHE A 43 -26.47 3.78 -24.10
C PHE A 43 -27.65 2.90 -24.53
N LYS A 44 -28.82 3.47 -24.83
CA LYS A 44 -29.98 2.71 -25.33
C LYS A 44 -29.66 2.01 -26.64
N LEU A 45 -29.02 2.68 -27.59
CA LEU A 45 -28.62 2.07 -28.86
C LEU A 45 -27.61 0.95 -28.62
N LEU A 46 -26.61 1.17 -27.77
CA LEU A 46 -25.65 0.14 -27.39
C LEU A 46 -26.35 -1.06 -26.72
N PHE A 47 -27.27 -0.83 -25.80
CA PHE A 47 -28.06 -1.88 -25.14
C PHE A 47 -28.96 -2.64 -26.12
N GLN A 48 -29.61 -1.95 -27.06
CA GLN A 48 -30.41 -2.58 -28.11
C GLN A 48 -29.54 -3.48 -29.00
N LEU A 49 -28.34 -3.00 -29.35
CA LEU A 49 -27.38 -3.74 -30.17
C LEU A 49 -26.81 -4.95 -29.41
N LEU A 50 -26.61 -4.82 -28.10
CA LEU A 50 -26.21 -5.91 -27.18
C LEU A 50 -27.37 -6.85 -26.78
N THR A 51 -28.62 -6.50 -27.08
CA THR A 51 -29.77 -7.40 -26.85
C THR A 51 -29.94 -8.40 -27.99
N ASN A 52 -29.37 -8.13 -29.17
CA ASN A 52 -29.45 -9.05 -30.30
C ASN A 52 -28.40 -10.17 -30.19
N ASP A 53 -28.85 -11.38 -29.88
CA ASP A 53 -28.02 -12.58 -29.68
C ASP A 53 -27.03 -12.82 -30.84
N TYR A 54 -27.44 -12.59 -32.09
CA TYR A 54 -26.56 -12.77 -33.26
C TYR A 54 -25.44 -11.74 -33.32
N VAL A 55 -25.73 -10.50 -32.91
CA VAL A 55 -24.74 -9.42 -32.88
C VAL A 55 -23.74 -9.66 -31.76
N VAL A 56 -24.23 -10.03 -30.56
CA VAL A 56 -23.37 -10.42 -29.43
C VAL A 56 -22.50 -11.61 -29.79
N TYR A 57 -23.06 -12.61 -30.47
CA TYR A 57 -22.33 -13.75 -30.99
C TYR A 57 -21.22 -13.34 -31.96
N GLY A 58 -21.52 -12.52 -32.95
CA GLY A 58 -20.52 -12.01 -33.90
C GLY A 58 -19.40 -11.22 -33.22
N ILE A 59 -19.75 -10.34 -32.28
CA ILE A 59 -18.76 -9.59 -31.48
C ILE A 59 -17.89 -10.55 -30.67
N THR A 60 -18.50 -11.56 -30.04
CA THR A 60 -17.79 -12.55 -29.22
C THR A 60 -16.82 -13.36 -30.07
N VAL A 61 -17.24 -13.85 -31.24
CA VAL A 61 -16.38 -14.54 -32.20
C VAL A 61 -15.16 -13.68 -32.58
N ILE A 62 -15.36 -12.40 -32.86
CA ILE A 62 -14.27 -11.46 -33.18
C ILE A 62 -13.33 -11.26 -31.98
N LEU A 63 -13.89 -11.09 -30.77
CA LEU A 63 -13.09 -10.92 -29.56
C LEU A 63 -12.25 -12.16 -29.24
N TYR A 64 -12.82 -13.36 -29.36
CA TYR A 64 -12.11 -14.62 -29.22
C TYR A 64 -11.01 -14.75 -30.27
N PHE A 65 -11.28 -14.34 -31.50
CA PHE A 65 -10.27 -14.33 -32.55
C PHE A 65 -9.08 -13.42 -32.22
N ILE A 66 -9.34 -12.21 -31.73
CA ILE A 66 -8.28 -11.29 -31.33
C ILE A 66 -7.51 -11.84 -30.11
N LEU A 67 -8.22 -12.41 -29.15
CA LEU A 67 -7.66 -13.00 -27.93
C LEU A 67 -6.71 -14.17 -28.26
N PHE A 68 -7.17 -15.16 -29.00
CA PHE A 68 -6.35 -16.30 -29.40
C PHE A 68 -5.19 -15.91 -30.30
N TYR A 69 -5.41 -14.96 -31.22
CA TYR A 69 -4.31 -14.41 -32.00
C TYR A 69 -3.24 -13.79 -31.09
N GLY A 70 -3.63 -13.05 -30.05
CA GLY A 70 -2.70 -12.51 -29.05
C GLY A 70 -1.93 -13.60 -28.30
N ILE A 71 -2.61 -14.65 -27.84
CA ILE A 71 -2.00 -15.79 -27.13
C ILE A 71 -1.01 -16.53 -28.04
N PHE A 72 -1.44 -16.92 -29.24
CA PHE A 72 -0.60 -17.64 -30.21
C PHE A 72 0.56 -16.78 -30.72
N ALA A 73 0.34 -15.48 -30.94
CA ALA A 73 1.44 -14.59 -31.29
C ALA A 73 2.45 -14.47 -30.12
N ALA A 74 2.00 -14.34 -28.88
CA ALA A 74 2.90 -14.26 -27.73
C ALA A 74 3.75 -15.53 -27.57
N THR A 75 3.17 -16.71 -27.80
CA THR A 75 3.90 -17.99 -27.71
C THR A 75 4.80 -18.24 -28.93
N ALA A 76 4.28 -18.06 -30.15
CA ALA A 76 5.06 -18.24 -31.37
C ALA A 76 6.21 -17.25 -31.50
N GLY A 77 6.07 -16.03 -30.97
CA GLY A 77 7.14 -15.03 -30.94
C GLY A 77 8.37 -15.45 -30.13
N ARG A 78 8.24 -16.46 -29.25
CA ARG A 78 9.38 -17.04 -28.49
C ARG A 78 10.11 -18.14 -29.26
N LEU A 79 9.52 -18.69 -30.33
CA LEU A 79 10.12 -19.75 -31.13
C LEU A 79 10.96 -19.15 -32.26
N LYS A 80 12.25 -19.54 -32.33
CA LYS A 80 13.21 -19.05 -33.35
C LYS A 80 12.72 -19.27 -34.79
N ILE A 81 11.91 -20.30 -35.03
CA ILE A 81 11.36 -20.64 -36.35
C ILE A 81 10.31 -19.61 -36.83
N PHE A 82 9.57 -18.99 -35.90
CA PHE A 82 8.49 -18.04 -36.21
C PHE A 82 8.87 -16.58 -35.96
N GLY A 83 10.08 -16.32 -35.44
CA GLY A 83 10.60 -14.98 -35.22
C GLY A 83 11.94 -14.96 -34.50
N SER A 84 12.63 -13.82 -34.57
CA SER A 84 13.81 -13.51 -33.75
C SER A 84 13.51 -12.26 -32.93
N GLY A 85 13.75 -12.32 -31.62
CA GLY A 85 13.57 -11.17 -30.72
C GLY A 85 12.11 -10.76 -30.45
N GLY A 86 11.19 -11.72 -30.33
CA GLY A 86 9.80 -11.47 -29.92
C GLY A 86 8.88 -10.89 -31.00
N LYS A 87 9.38 -10.63 -32.22
CA LYS A 87 8.57 -10.21 -33.37
C LYS A 87 8.33 -11.38 -34.32
N LEU A 88 7.07 -11.63 -34.68
CA LEU A 88 6.73 -12.67 -35.65
C LEU A 88 7.09 -12.30 -37.09
N ASN A 89 7.68 -13.28 -37.80
CA ASN A 89 7.87 -13.25 -39.24
C ASN A 89 6.51 -13.37 -39.99
N LYS A 90 6.50 -13.17 -41.32
CA LYS A 90 5.26 -13.20 -42.12
C LYS A 90 4.57 -14.57 -42.04
N SER A 91 5.36 -15.65 -42.12
CA SER A 91 4.87 -17.03 -42.06
C SER A 91 4.22 -17.36 -40.71
N GLY A 92 4.86 -16.99 -39.61
CA GLY A 92 4.36 -17.19 -38.25
C GLY A 92 3.05 -16.44 -37.99
N LYS A 93 2.89 -15.23 -38.54
CA LYS A 93 1.60 -14.51 -38.46
C LYS A 93 0.49 -15.26 -39.19
N LEU A 94 0.79 -15.82 -40.36
CA LEU A 94 -0.18 -16.58 -41.13
C LEU A 94 -0.59 -17.87 -40.41
N VAL A 95 0.39 -18.58 -39.80
CA VAL A 95 0.12 -19.74 -38.95
C VAL A 95 -0.73 -19.37 -37.74
N CYS A 96 -0.43 -18.27 -37.03
CA CYS A 96 -1.22 -17.82 -35.89
C CYS A 96 -2.66 -17.45 -36.28
N ILE A 97 -2.85 -16.81 -37.44
CA ILE A 97 -4.17 -16.48 -37.98
C ILE A 97 -4.95 -17.76 -38.30
N ALA A 98 -4.30 -18.75 -38.93
CA ALA A 98 -4.93 -20.03 -39.25
C ALA A 98 -5.32 -20.83 -38.00
N LEU A 99 -4.41 -20.94 -37.01
CA LEU A 99 -4.68 -21.60 -35.74
C LEU A 99 -5.79 -20.91 -34.95
N CYS A 100 -5.79 -19.57 -34.95
CA CYS A 100 -6.85 -18.79 -34.34
C CYS A 100 -8.20 -19.04 -35.01
N GLY A 101 -8.27 -18.96 -36.35
CA GLY A 101 -9.49 -19.24 -37.10
C GLY A 101 -10.01 -20.66 -36.85
N LEU A 102 -9.13 -21.66 -36.87
CA LEU A 102 -9.48 -23.04 -36.55
C LEU A 102 -9.99 -23.19 -35.11
N SER A 103 -9.37 -22.53 -34.13
CA SER A 103 -9.81 -22.59 -32.73
C SER A 103 -11.17 -21.95 -32.52
N VAL A 104 -11.39 -20.78 -33.13
CA VAL A 104 -12.69 -20.08 -33.08
C VAL A 104 -13.76 -20.94 -33.76
N ILE A 105 -13.50 -21.45 -34.97
CA ILE A 105 -14.42 -22.36 -35.64
C ILE A 105 -14.67 -23.59 -34.77
N ALA A 106 -13.65 -24.23 -34.19
CA ALA A 106 -13.84 -25.41 -33.35
C ALA A 106 -14.75 -25.16 -32.14
N ILE A 107 -14.62 -24.01 -31.47
CA ILE A 107 -15.48 -23.65 -30.33
C ILE A 107 -16.92 -23.38 -30.78
N PHE A 108 -17.07 -22.64 -31.89
CA PHE A 108 -18.36 -22.12 -32.32
C PHE A 108 -19.11 -23.02 -33.32
N TYR A 109 -18.45 -24.00 -33.94
CA TYR A 109 -19.04 -24.92 -34.93
C TYR A 109 -19.86 -26.03 -34.29
N TYR A 110 -19.46 -26.52 -33.11
CA TYR A 110 -20.21 -27.52 -32.34
C TYR A 110 -21.47 -26.96 -31.64
N SER A 111 -21.78 -25.69 -31.88
CA SER A 111 -23.04 -25.06 -31.50
C SER A 111 -24.18 -25.65 -32.34
N ASN A 112 -25.04 -26.47 -31.74
CA ASN A 112 -26.23 -27.10 -32.37
C ASN A 112 -27.32 -26.09 -32.82
N GLY A 113 -26.96 -25.03 -33.53
CA GLY A 113 -27.86 -23.97 -34.00
C GLY A 113 -28.34 -22.99 -32.91
N ASN A 114 -28.23 -23.33 -31.63
CA ASN A 114 -28.62 -22.45 -30.53
C ASN A 114 -27.49 -21.47 -30.15
N VAL A 115 -27.45 -20.33 -30.85
CA VAL A 115 -26.50 -19.22 -30.64
C VAL A 115 -26.42 -18.79 -29.17
N ARG A 116 -27.58 -18.71 -28.50
CA ARG A 116 -27.67 -18.28 -27.11
C ARG A 116 -27.04 -19.29 -26.15
N GLY A 117 -27.29 -20.58 -26.35
CA GLY A 117 -26.66 -21.64 -25.53
C GLY A 117 -25.14 -21.62 -25.62
N THR A 118 -24.61 -21.41 -26.82
CA THR A 118 -23.16 -21.28 -27.05
C THR A 118 -22.57 -20.03 -26.42
N LEU A 119 -23.28 -18.90 -26.53
CA LEU A 119 -22.90 -17.66 -25.83
C LEU A 119 -22.87 -17.86 -24.32
N GLU A 120 -23.90 -18.48 -23.74
CA GLU A 120 -23.96 -18.75 -22.31
C GLU A 120 -22.80 -19.65 -21.89
N GLN A 121 -22.57 -20.79 -22.56
CA GLN A 121 -21.46 -21.70 -22.22
C GLN A 121 -20.08 -21.05 -22.35
N THR A 122 -19.91 -20.18 -23.34
CA THR A 122 -18.61 -19.58 -23.69
C THR A 122 -18.32 -18.31 -22.89
N LEU A 123 -19.32 -17.49 -22.59
CA LEU A 123 -19.16 -16.26 -21.83
C LEU A 123 -19.33 -16.46 -20.32
N GLN A 124 -20.07 -17.48 -19.87
CA GLN A 124 -20.31 -17.70 -18.45
C GLN A 124 -19.03 -17.81 -17.61
N PRO A 125 -17.98 -18.55 -18.03
CA PRO A 125 -16.71 -18.57 -17.30
C PRO A 125 -16.04 -17.20 -17.24
N PHE A 126 -16.06 -16.45 -18.35
CA PHE A 126 -15.47 -15.11 -18.43
C PHE A 126 -16.24 -14.09 -17.60
N GLY A 127 -17.55 -14.22 -17.49
CA GLY A 127 -18.36 -13.44 -16.57
C GLY A 127 -17.94 -13.68 -15.12
N ALA A 128 -17.83 -14.94 -14.72
CA ALA A 128 -17.37 -15.30 -13.38
C ALA A 128 -15.95 -14.77 -13.08
N PHE A 129 -14.97 -15.09 -13.94
CA PHE A 129 -13.59 -14.65 -13.77
C PHE A 129 -13.45 -13.13 -13.87
N GLY A 130 -14.17 -12.48 -14.78
CA GLY A 130 -14.20 -11.03 -14.92
C GLY A 130 -14.72 -10.35 -13.66
N GLY A 131 -15.79 -10.90 -13.05
CA GLY A 131 -16.31 -10.43 -11.78
C GLY A 131 -15.31 -10.59 -10.63
N VAL A 132 -14.60 -11.72 -10.57
CA VAL A 132 -13.53 -11.95 -9.58
C VAL A 132 -12.37 -10.98 -9.78
N ILE A 133 -11.92 -10.76 -11.01
CA ILE A 133 -10.84 -9.81 -11.33
C ILE A 133 -11.27 -8.40 -10.92
N LEU A 134 -12.50 -7.99 -11.24
CA LEU A 134 -13.03 -6.68 -10.87
C LEU A 134 -13.10 -6.51 -9.35
N ALA A 135 -13.53 -7.55 -8.63
CA ALA A 135 -13.51 -7.56 -7.16
C ALA A 135 -12.09 -7.41 -6.60
N LEU A 136 -11.09 -8.07 -7.19
CA LEU A 136 -9.68 -7.93 -6.80
C LEU A 136 -9.12 -6.53 -7.10
N VAL A 137 -9.50 -5.91 -8.22
CA VAL A 137 -9.09 -4.54 -8.55
C VAL A 137 -9.71 -3.55 -7.57
N LEU A 138 -11.00 -3.67 -7.25
CA LEU A 138 -11.67 -2.85 -6.24
C LEU A 138 -11.02 -3.03 -4.87
N TRP A 139 -10.78 -4.28 -4.46
CA TRP A 139 -10.06 -4.61 -3.23
C TRP A 139 -8.70 -3.91 -3.16
N GLY A 140 -7.88 -4.06 -4.21
CA GLY A 140 -6.55 -3.46 -4.28
C GLY A 140 -6.60 -1.94 -4.22
N THR A 141 -7.52 -1.32 -4.98
CA THR A 141 -7.68 0.14 -5.02
C THR A 141 -8.00 0.71 -3.64
N VAL A 142 -8.93 0.07 -2.93
CA VAL A 142 -9.33 0.48 -1.58
C VAL A 142 -8.21 0.20 -0.58
N PHE A 143 -7.61 -0.98 -0.63
CA PHE A 143 -6.52 -1.38 0.25
C PHE A 143 -5.33 -0.42 0.16
N PHE A 144 -4.91 -0.07 -1.06
CA PHE A 144 -3.83 0.87 -1.29
C PHE A 144 -4.24 2.33 -1.10
N GLY A 145 -5.51 2.69 -1.28
CA GLY A 145 -6.02 4.04 -1.06
C GLY A 145 -6.03 4.44 0.41
N MET A 146 -6.24 3.49 1.33
CA MET A 146 -6.27 3.73 2.77
C MET A 146 -4.87 3.83 3.40
N ARG A 147 -3.93 4.60 2.83
CA ARG A 147 -2.53 4.65 3.30
C ARG A 147 -2.36 5.10 4.77
N GLY A 148 -3.31 5.82 5.37
CA GLY A 148 -3.22 6.35 6.74
C GLY A 148 -3.89 5.56 7.87
N LEU A 149 -4.70 4.53 7.57
CA LEU A 149 -5.41 3.75 8.61
C LEU A 149 -4.47 2.73 9.30
N ASP A 150 -4.85 2.23 10.47
CA ASP A 150 -4.11 1.09 11.06
C ASP A 150 -4.21 -0.13 10.14
N SER A 151 -3.09 -0.83 9.96
CA SER A 151 -3.00 -2.01 9.07
C SER A 151 -4.09 -3.05 9.36
N SER A 152 -4.44 -3.24 10.64
CA SER A 152 -5.50 -4.15 11.10
C SER A 152 -6.91 -3.75 10.64
N LYS A 153 -7.16 -2.45 10.44
CA LYS A 153 -8.47 -1.94 9.99
C LYS A 153 -8.57 -1.92 8.46
N LYS A 154 -7.45 -1.66 7.76
CA LYS A 154 -7.42 -1.56 6.29
C LYS A 154 -7.94 -2.80 5.59
N TRP A 155 -7.42 -3.98 5.97
CA TRP A 155 -7.78 -5.22 5.30
C TRP A 155 -9.26 -5.60 5.50
N ARG A 156 -9.86 -5.21 6.65
CA ARG A 156 -11.27 -5.50 6.97
C ARG A 156 -12.22 -4.71 6.07
N TYR A 157 -11.98 -3.41 5.93
CA TYR A 157 -12.77 -2.55 5.04
C TYR A 157 -12.55 -2.88 3.56
N SER A 158 -11.32 -3.20 3.16
CA SER A 158 -11.05 -3.58 1.77
C SER A 158 -11.73 -4.91 1.42
N LEU A 159 -11.76 -5.88 2.33
CA LEU A 159 -12.47 -7.15 2.15
C LEU A 159 -13.98 -6.92 1.99
N ALA A 160 -14.58 -6.08 2.83
CA ALA A 160 -16.01 -5.75 2.73
C ALA A 160 -16.36 -5.12 1.36
N ILE A 161 -15.53 -4.18 0.88
CA ILE A 161 -15.76 -3.53 -0.43
C ILE A 161 -15.53 -4.51 -1.60
N ALA A 162 -14.56 -5.43 -1.47
CA ALA A 162 -14.36 -6.49 -2.46
C ALA A 162 -15.59 -7.41 -2.55
N GLY A 163 -16.13 -7.83 -1.40
CA GLY A 163 -17.36 -8.62 -1.33
C GLY A 163 -18.54 -7.87 -1.94
N PHE A 164 -18.65 -6.56 -1.68
CA PHE A 164 -19.70 -5.72 -2.27
C PHE A 164 -19.57 -5.61 -3.78
N GLY A 165 -18.35 -5.47 -4.31
CA GLY A 165 -18.08 -5.50 -5.74
C GLY A 165 -18.49 -6.83 -6.37
N LEU A 166 -18.13 -7.96 -5.75
CA LEU A 166 -18.52 -9.29 -6.21
C LEU A 166 -20.05 -9.48 -6.16
N TRP A 167 -20.69 -8.97 -5.12
CA TRP A 167 -22.15 -9.00 -4.95
C TRP A 167 -22.88 -8.22 -6.04
N ILE A 168 -22.44 -6.98 -6.35
CA ILE A 168 -22.98 -6.17 -7.44
C ILE A 168 -22.83 -6.88 -8.78
N VAL A 169 -21.63 -7.42 -9.08
CA VAL A 169 -21.40 -8.11 -10.35
C VAL A 169 -22.30 -9.35 -10.46
N GLY A 170 -22.39 -10.15 -9.40
CA GLY A 170 -23.29 -11.29 -9.36
C GLY A 170 -24.76 -10.89 -9.57
N ALA A 171 -25.19 -9.78 -8.97
CA ALA A 171 -26.55 -9.27 -9.12
C ALA A 171 -26.85 -8.81 -10.56
N ILE A 172 -25.88 -8.16 -11.23
CA ILE A 172 -25.99 -7.74 -12.63
C ILE A 172 -26.04 -8.95 -13.58
N MET A 173 -25.29 -10.01 -13.28
CA MET A 173 -25.24 -11.22 -14.13
C MET A 173 -26.47 -12.14 -13.99
N GLY A 174 -27.38 -11.84 -13.06
CA GLY A 174 -28.68 -12.49 -12.96
C GLY A 174 -28.65 -13.91 -12.37
N LYS A 175 -29.71 -14.69 -12.64
CA LYS A 175 -30.03 -15.95 -11.94
C LYS A 175 -28.96 -17.03 -12.07
N ASN A 176 -28.18 -17.06 -13.14
CA ASN A 176 -27.17 -18.10 -13.34
C ASN A 176 -25.95 -17.95 -12.42
N PHE A 177 -25.85 -16.85 -11.67
CA PHE A 177 -24.71 -16.52 -10.81
C PHE A 177 -25.09 -16.28 -9.35
N HIS A 178 -26.15 -16.95 -8.86
CA HIS A 178 -26.53 -16.89 -7.44
C HIS A 178 -25.38 -17.22 -6.49
N TRP A 179 -24.47 -18.11 -6.89
CA TRP A 179 -23.28 -18.43 -6.09
C TRP A 179 -22.34 -17.22 -5.89
N MET A 180 -22.18 -16.34 -6.89
CA MET A 180 -21.36 -15.12 -6.77
C MET A 180 -22.02 -14.11 -5.84
N VAL A 181 -23.34 -13.97 -5.92
CA VAL A 181 -24.13 -13.12 -5.02
C VAL A 181 -23.99 -13.63 -3.58
N ASN A 182 -24.17 -14.93 -3.36
CA ASN A 182 -24.05 -15.54 -2.04
C ASN A 182 -22.63 -15.42 -1.49
N LEU A 183 -21.60 -15.66 -2.32
CA LEU A 183 -20.21 -15.51 -1.94
C LEU A 183 -19.86 -14.04 -1.63
N GLY A 184 -20.31 -13.10 -2.46
CA GLY A 184 -20.12 -11.67 -2.24
C GLY A 184 -20.77 -11.21 -0.93
N ALA A 185 -22.02 -11.63 -0.69
CA ALA A 185 -22.73 -11.36 0.56
C ALA A 185 -22.02 -11.96 1.78
N LEU A 186 -21.51 -13.20 1.67
CA LEU A 186 -20.72 -13.84 2.73
C LEU A 186 -19.44 -13.06 3.03
N ILE A 187 -18.71 -12.61 2.00
CA ILE A 187 -17.48 -11.82 2.17
C ILE A 187 -17.79 -10.46 2.81
N VAL A 188 -18.89 -9.81 2.42
CA VAL A 188 -19.37 -8.57 3.05
C VAL A 188 -19.67 -8.81 4.52
N LEU A 189 -20.42 -9.87 4.85
CA LEU A 189 -20.76 -10.23 6.22
C LEU A 189 -19.50 -10.48 7.06
N ILE A 190 -18.53 -11.23 6.54
CA ILE A 190 -17.22 -11.45 7.17
C ILE A 190 -16.54 -10.09 7.40
N GLY A 191 -16.46 -9.24 6.37
CA GLY A 191 -15.90 -7.89 6.48
C GLY A 191 -16.56 -7.04 7.58
N PHE A 192 -17.88 -7.13 7.74
CA PHE A 192 -18.62 -6.43 8.78
C PHE A 192 -18.44 -7.04 10.18
N ILE A 193 -18.44 -8.37 10.31
CA ILE A 193 -18.22 -9.04 11.59
C ILE A 193 -16.84 -8.69 12.13
N PHE A 194 -15.81 -8.77 11.29
CA PHE A 194 -14.44 -8.42 11.67
C PHE A 194 -14.23 -6.90 11.79
N GLY A 195 -14.90 -6.10 10.95
CA GLY A 195 -14.76 -4.64 10.90
C GLY A 195 -15.53 -3.86 11.96
N GLY A 196 -16.78 -4.24 12.23
CA GLY A 196 -17.72 -3.47 13.05
C GLY A 196 -18.03 -4.07 14.42
N GLY A 197 -18.32 -5.37 14.49
CA GLY A 197 -18.79 -6.00 15.73
C GLY A 197 -17.66 -6.56 16.59
N PHE A 198 -16.92 -7.52 16.06
CA PHE A 198 -15.89 -8.24 16.81
C PHE A 198 -14.61 -7.41 16.95
N GLY A 199 -14.26 -6.65 15.91
CA GLY A 199 -13.09 -5.76 15.91
C GLY A 199 -13.14 -4.74 17.04
N ALA A 200 -14.30 -4.09 17.24
CA ALA A 200 -14.47 -3.11 18.31
C ALA A 200 -14.42 -3.75 19.71
N ILE A 201 -14.94 -4.97 19.87
CA ILE A 201 -14.89 -5.70 21.15
C ILE A 201 -13.46 -6.11 21.48
N VAL A 202 -12.71 -6.64 20.51
CA VAL A 202 -11.31 -7.02 20.69
C VAL A 202 -10.45 -5.80 20.97
N ASP A 203 -10.63 -4.70 20.24
CA ASP A 203 -9.92 -3.44 20.48
C ASP A 203 -10.22 -2.91 21.89
N ARG A 204 -11.47 -3.01 22.37
CA ARG A 204 -11.84 -2.66 23.75
C ARG A 204 -11.18 -3.58 24.78
N ARG A 205 -11.14 -4.89 24.55
CA ARG A 205 -10.50 -5.84 25.47
C ARG A 205 -9.00 -5.62 25.56
N ILE A 206 -8.33 -5.37 24.43
CA ILE A 206 -6.90 -5.03 24.40
C ILE A 206 -6.67 -3.70 25.12
N ALA A 207 -7.51 -2.67 24.89
CA ALA A 207 -7.40 -1.40 25.60
C ALA A 207 -7.62 -1.56 27.11
N GLN A 208 -8.59 -2.38 27.53
CA GLN A 208 -8.88 -2.69 28.93
C GLN A 208 -7.76 -3.50 29.59
N GLN A 209 -7.18 -4.50 28.90
CA GLN A 209 -6.04 -5.26 29.40
C GLN A 209 -4.80 -4.38 29.54
N THR A 210 -4.55 -3.49 28.56
CA THR A 210 -3.47 -2.51 28.65
C THR A 210 -3.71 -1.54 29.82
N ALA A 211 -4.94 -1.06 30.01
CA ALA A 211 -5.29 -0.18 31.13
C ALA A 211 -5.19 -0.90 32.50
N ALA A 212 -5.60 -2.16 32.58
CA ALA A 212 -5.49 -2.98 33.79
C ALA A 212 -4.03 -3.31 34.13
N ALA A 213 -3.20 -3.60 33.13
CA ALA A 213 -1.75 -3.77 33.32
C ALA A 213 -1.07 -2.47 33.80
N VAL A 214 -1.56 -1.30 33.37
CA VAL A 214 -1.08 0.01 33.84
C VAL A 214 -1.53 0.29 35.29
N ASN A 215 -2.73 -0.15 35.69
CA ASN A 215 -3.26 0.12 37.04
C ASN A 215 -2.84 -0.91 38.10
N GLY A 216 -2.41 -2.10 37.71
CA GLY A 216 -1.89 -3.13 38.63
C GLY A 216 -0.42 -2.96 38.99
N ALA A 217 0.33 -2.16 38.23
CA ALA A 217 1.59 -1.61 38.68
C ALA A 217 1.27 -0.36 39.51
N THR A 218 1.45 -0.41 40.84
CA THR A 218 1.62 0.82 41.62
C THR A 218 2.58 1.70 40.85
N PRO A 219 2.17 2.90 40.40
CA PRO A 219 3.04 3.74 39.61
C PRO A 219 4.18 4.16 40.53
N SER A 220 5.32 3.45 40.47
CA SER A 220 6.60 4.12 40.67
C SER A 220 6.55 5.23 39.63
N SER A 221 6.31 6.46 40.09
CA SER A 221 6.12 7.68 39.27
C SER A 221 6.82 7.48 37.92
N GLY A 222 6.07 7.25 36.84
CA GLY A 222 6.51 6.53 35.61
C GLY A 222 7.64 7.16 34.80
N TYR A 223 8.41 8.03 35.44
CA TYR A 223 9.64 8.65 35.06
C TYR A 223 10.83 7.85 35.59
N THR A 224 11.74 7.52 34.68
CA THR A 224 13.09 7.08 34.98
C THR A 224 13.96 8.31 35.16
N HIS A 225 14.80 8.33 36.20
CA HIS A 225 15.84 9.35 36.35
C HIS A 225 16.94 9.07 35.31
N VAL A 226 17.21 10.04 34.45
CA VAL A 226 18.23 9.92 33.39
C VAL A 226 19.30 10.93 33.67
N HIS A 227 20.53 10.46 33.86
CA HIS A 227 21.66 11.31 34.17
C HIS A 227 22.84 10.98 33.27
N GLY A 228 23.76 11.93 33.10
CA GLY A 228 24.99 11.67 32.38
C GLY A 228 25.78 12.93 32.09
N MET A 229 26.81 12.80 31.26
CA MET A 229 27.77 13.87 30.98
C MET A 229 27.89 14.15 29.48
N VAL A 230 27.95 15.43 29.10
CA VAL A 230 28.26 15.86 27.74
C VAL A 230 29.75 16.22 27.65
N ARG A 231 30.49 15.51 26.80
CA ARG A 231 31.92 15.69 26.57
C ARG A 231 32.21 16.18 25.15
N GLY A 232 33.27 16.95 25.00
CA GLY A 232 33.79 17.37 23.69
C GLY A 232 34.66 16.29 23.06
N GLY A 233 35.09 16.50 21.81
CA GLY A 233 36.03 15.60 21.12
C GLY A 233 37.38 15.45 21.84
N GLY A 234 37.76 16.44 22.65
CA GLY A 234 38.96 16.38 23.51
C GLY A 234 38.75 15.72 24.88
N GLY A 235 37.56 15.16 25.15
CA GLY A 235 37.25 14.45 26.41
C GLY A 235 36.86 15.35 27.59
N GLY A 236 37.06 16.67 27.51
CA GLY A 236 36.61 17.62 28.54
C GLY A 236 35.10 17.91 28.50
N PRO A 237 34.53 18.40 29.61
CA PRO A 237 33.10 18.72 29.71
C PRO A 237 32.68 19.83 28.75
N VAL A 238 31.43 19.77 28.30
CA VAL A 238 30.79 20.85 27.51
C VAL A 238 29.65 21.44 28.32
N PRO A 239 29.89 22.53 29.07
CA PRO A 239 28.85 23.22 29.81
C PRO A 239 27.88 23.97 28.88
N GLY A 240 26.61 24.07 29.28
CA GLY A 240 25.59 24.81 28.51
C GLY A 240 25.07 24.10 27.26
N ALA A 241 25.44 22.83 27.04
CA ALA A 241 24.95 22.05 25.90
C ALA A 241 23.47 21.70 26.10
N ASN A 242 22.65 21.86 25.07
CA ASN A 242 21.24 21.48 25.10
C ASN A 242 21.07 20.02 24.67
N ILE A 243 20.49 19.19 25.53
CA ILE A 243 20.15 17.80 25.24
C ILE A 243 18.65 17.71 24.93
N PHE A 244 18.31 17.14 23.79
CA PHE A 244 16.93 16.98 23.32
C PHE A 244 16.54 15.50 23.31
N PHE A 245 15.46 15.15 24.00
CA PHE A 245 14.87 13.81 23.97
C PHE A 245 13.54 13.84 23.20
N ARG A 246 13.44 13.02 22.15
CA ARG A 246 12.26 12.92 21.29
C ARG A 246 11.77 11.49 21.25
N LYS A 247 10.51 11.21 21.57
CA LYS A 247 9.99 9.83 21.55
C LYS A 247 10.07 9.26 20.12
N LYS A 248 10.68 8.09 19.94
CA LYS A 248 10.91 7.47 18.62
C LYS A 248 9.59 7.10 17.94
N ARG A 249 8.61 6.68 18.74
CA ARG A 249 7.24 6.42 18.27
C ARG A 249 6.44 7.72 18.18
N ARG A 250 6.57 8.36 17.02
CA ARG A 250 5.48 9.01 16.23
C ARG A 250 5.08 10.46 16.50
N LEU A 251 4.51 11.03 15.43
CA LEU A 251 3.61 12.20 15.32
C LEU A 251 4.22 13.53 15.78
N TRP A 252 4.15 14.53 14.91
CA TRP A 252 4.70 15.89 15.06
C TRP A 252 4.23 16.68 16.31
N LYS A 253 3.45 16.06 17.21
CA LYS A 253 2.80 16.70 18.38
C LYS A 253 3.39 16.30 19.73
N ASP A 254 4.28 15.31 19.80
CA ASP A 254 4.83 14.89 21.09
C ASP A 254 5.80 15.95 21.67
N PRO A 255 5.80 16.15 23.00
CA PRO A 255 6.67 17.13 23.64
C PRO A 255 8.15 16.76 23.45
N VAL A 256 8.96 17.74 23.07
CA VAL A 256 10.42 17.63 23.06
C VAL A 256 10.91 18.00 24.45
N TYR A 257 11.47 17.03 25.17
CA TYR A 257 12.11 17.32 26.45
C TYR A 257 13.49 17.93 26.20
N LYS A 258 13.78 19.04 26.87
CA LYS A 258 15.01 19.79 26.73
C LYS A 258 15.62 20.02 28.10
N ILE A 259 16.91 19.72 28.23
CA ILE A 259 17.72 20.06 29.39
C ILE A 259 19.05 20.67 28.95
N THR A 260 19.62 21.54 29.77
CA THR A 260 20.93 22.16 29.54
C THR A 260 21.95 21.56 30.49
N SER A 261 23.12 21.18 29.98
CA SER A 261 24.21 20.68 30.83
C SER A 261 24.74 21.77 31.77
N GLN A 262 25.08 21.36 33.00
CA GLN A 262 25.67 22.19 34.03
C GLN A 262 27.12 22.57 33.70
N ASN A 263 27.77 23.37 34.55
CA ASN A 263 29.16 23.80 34.38
C ASN A 263 30.16 22.62 34.30
N THR A 264 29.82 21.49 34.91
CA THR A 264 30.60 20.25 34.87
C THR A 264 30.31 19.39 33.63
N GLY A 265 29.41 19.82 32.74
CA GLY A 265 28.93 19.02 31.62
C GLY A 265 27.85 17.98 32.00
N ASN A 266 27.52 17.84 33.28
CA ASN A 266 26.51 16.89 33.75
C ASN A 266 25.08 17.37 33.45
N TYR A 267 24.15 16.45 33.28
CA TYR A 267 22.72 16.71 33.14
C TYR A 267 21.90 15.62 33.85
N GLU A 268 20.72 15.98 34.35
CA GLU A 268 19.81 15.08 35.08
C GLU A 268 18.35 15.43 34.73
N ILE A 269 17.60 14.48 34.18
CA ILE A 269 16.20 14.68 33.76
C ILE A 269 15.36 13.44 34.06
N ASN A 270 14.16 13.66 34.59
CA ASN A 270 13.18 12.58 34.77
C ASN A 270 12.37 12.43 33.48
N LEU A 271 12.43 11.26 32.84
CA LEU A 271 11.75 10.97 31.56
C LEU A 271 10.84 9.75 31.65
N PRO A 272 9.63 9.78 31.06
CA PRO A 272 8.77 8.62 31.07
C PRO A 272 9.39 7.46 30.30
N GLN A 273 9.17 6.22 30.73
CA GLN A 273 9.74 5.04 30.07
C GLN A 273 9.36 4.97 28.59
N GLY A 274 10.29 4.50 27.74
CA GLY A 274 10.08 4.34 26.30
C GLY A 274 11.32 4.53 25.43
N GLU A 275 11.14 4.42 24.11
CA GLU A 275 12.21 4.67 23.12
C GLU A 275 12.31 6.17 22.78
N TYR A 276 13.52 6.72 22.90
CA TYR A 276 13.84 8.12 22.58
C TYR A 276 14.96 8.23 21.56
N ARG A 277 14.82 9.15 20.61
CA ARG A 277 15.92 9.75 19.86
C ARG A 277 16.50 10.87 20.69
N VAL A 278 17.81 10.84 20.91
CA VAL A 278 18.50 11.84 21.73
C VAL A 278 19.65 12.46 20.96
N GLN A 279 19.77 13.77 21.09
CA GLN A 279 20.84 14.54 20.47
C GLN A 279 21.27 15.66 21.41
N ALA A 280 22.58 15.79 21.59
CA ALA A 280 23.20 16.91 22.29
C ALA A 280 23.62 17.97 21.27
N VAL A 281 23.33 19.24 21.55
CA VAL A 281 23.70 20.39 20.72
C VAL A 281 24.52 21.34 21.58
N ALA A 282 25.69 21.72 21.09
CA ALA A 282 26.58 22.62 21.79
C ALA A 282 25.96 24.01 22.03
N PRO A 283 26.49 24.80 22.99
CA PRO A 283 26.00 26.15 23.26
C PRO A 283 25.99 27.06 22.01
N ASN A 284 26.94 26.86 21.10
CA ASN A 284 27.04 27.61 19.86
C ASN A 284 25.95 27.26 18.82
N GLY A 285 25.16 26.20 19.04
CA GLY A 285 24.10 25.75 18.13
C GLY A 285 24.60 25.04 16.86
N VAL A 286 25.89 25.09 16.55
CA VAL A 286 26.49 24.59 15.31
C VAL A 286 26.89 23.13 15.45
N ASN A 287 27.60 22.78 16.52
CA ASN A 287 28.12 21.43 16.72
C ASN A 287 27.08 20.53 17.40
N LYS A 288 26.85 19.34 16.85
CA LYS A 288 25.84 18.39 17.33
C LYS A 288 26.43 17.00 17.49
N SER A 289 26.00 16.28 18.51
CA SER A 289 26.28 14.85 18.60
C SER A 289 25.50 14.10 17.51
N PRO A 290 25.96 12.90 17.10
CA PRO A 290 25.12 11.96 16.36
C PRO A 290 23.80 11.73 17.09
N GLU A 291 22.70 11.63 16.35
CA GLU A 291 21.41 11.22 16.92
C GLU A 291 21.49 9.73 17.30
N ARG A 292 21.13 9.39 18.54
CA ARG A 292 21.10 8.00 19.03
C ARG A 292 19.70 7.61 19.48
N VAL A 293 19.36 6.33 19.33
CA VAL A 293 18.12 5.78 19.88
C VAL A 293 18.45 5.07 21.19
N ILE A 294 17.80 5.49 22.27
CA ILE A 294 17.92 4.85 23.59
C ILE A 294 16.56 4.32 24.03
N TYR A 295 16.57 3.23 24.78
CA TYR A 295 15.40 2.70 25.46
C TYR A 295 15.53 2.97 26.96
N ILE A 296 14.67 3.83 27.48
CA ILE A 296 14.64 4.20 28.89
C ILE A 296 13.70 3.25 29.61
N SER A 297 14.26 2.45 30.52
CA SER A 297 13.55 1.50 31.38
C SER A 297 14.24 1.43 32.74
N GLY A 298 13.48 1.18 33.81
CA GLY A 298 14.01 1.14 35.18
C GLY A 298 13.88 2.47 35.93
N ASN A 299 14.56 2.59 37.07
CA ASN A 299 14.48 3.78 37.94
C ASN A 299 15.61 4.78 37.67
N ASP A 300 16.77 4.31 37.20
CA ASP A 300 17.95 5.14 36.93
C ASP A 300 18.66 4.68 35.65
N PHE A 301 19.09 5.62 34.82
CA PHE A 301 19.67 5.34 33.50
C PHE A 301 20.85 6.28 33.18
N PRO A 302 22.10 5.80 33.30
CA PRO A 302 23.29 6.58 32.94
C PRO A 302 23.48 6.65 31.42
N HIS A 303 23.70 7.85 30.86
CA HIS A 303 23.95 8.02 29.43
C HIS A 303 24.87 9.21 29.11
N ASP A 304 26.01 8.95 28.47
CA ASP A 304 26.97 10.00 28.07
C ASP A 304 26.88 10.39 26.58
N PHE A 305 27.16 11.67 26.30
CA PHE A 305 27.25 12.22 24.95
C PHE A 305 28.66 12.69 24.63
N THR A 306 29.09 12.47 23.39
CA THR A 306 30.30 13.08 22.82
C THR A 306 29.92 14.00 21.67
N ILE A 307 30.27 15.28 21.75
CA ILE A 307 30.09 16.28 20.68
C ILE A 307 31.44 16.44 19.95
N PRO A 308 31.55 15.98 18.69
CA PRO A 308 32.77 16.14 17.92
C PRO A 308 33.03 17.63 17.60
N GLY A 309 34.31 18.00 17.45
CA GLY A 309 34.71 19.34 17.03
C GLY A 309 34.70 20.42 18.13
N ILE A 310 34.45 20.05 19.38
CA ILE A 310 34.61 20.95 20.54
C ILE A 310 35.80 20.47 21.37
N ALA A 311 36.81 21.33 21.50
CA ALA A 311 37.83 21.17 22.52
C ALA A 311 37.13 21.29 23.87
N GLY A 312 37.03 20.17 24.60
CA GLY A 312 36.52 20.21 25.97
C GLY A 312 37.40 21.13 26.81
N GLY A 313 36.81 21.82 27.79
CA GLY A 313 37.59 22.65 28.71
C GLY A 313 38.71 21.83 29.39
N PRO A 314 39.76 22.49 29.91
CA PRO A 314 40.91 21.81 30.50
C PRO A 314 40.46 20.77 31.54
N THR A 315 40.73 19.50 31.25
CA THR A 315 40.37 18.37 32.09
C THR A 315 41.22 18.36 33.35
N ALA A 316 40.67 18.76 34.49
CA ALA A 316 41.23 18.46 35.81
C ALA A 316 40.56 17.20 36.38
N TYR A 317 40.84 16.04 35.79
CA TYR A 317 40.55 14.74 36.40
C TYR A 317 41.67 13.75 36.05
N PRO A 318 42.54 13.39 37.01
CA PRO A 318 43.43 12.26 36.87
C PRO A 318 42.65 11.01 37.28
N GLY A 319 42.00 10.35 36.33
CA GLY A 319 41.24 9.13 36.58
C GLY A 319 41.12 8.28 35.33
N ASN A 320 41.89 7.21 35.28
CA ASN A 320 41.85 6.05 34.38
C ASN A 320 41.28 6.27 32.97
N ARG A 321 42.19 6.51 32.02
CA ARG A 321 41.94 6.23 30.60
C ARG A 321 41.80 4.72 30.40
N ILE A 322 40.58 4.23 30.22
CA ILE A 322 40.36 2.90 29.65
C ILE A 322 40.56 3.04 28.12
N PRO A 323 41.48 2.28 27.49
CA PRO A 323 41.70 2.37 26.06
C PRO A 323 40.48 1.79 25.33
N ILE A 324 39.79 2.63 24.55
CA ILE A 324 38.78 2.16 23.59
C ILE A 324 39.55 1.61 22.39
N GLY A 325 39.85 0.31 22.47
CA GLY A 325 40.31 -0.50 21.33
C GLY A 325 39.21 -0.56 20.28
N GLY A 326 39.58 -0.25 19.04
CA GLY A 326 38.66 -0.23 17.91
C GLY A 326 38.12 -1.62 17.55
N GLY A 327 36.92 -1.60 16.97
CA GLY A 327 36.49 -2.63 16.02
C GLY A 327 35.70 -3.80 16.59
N ARG A 328 34.43 -3.83 16.17
CA ARG A 328 33.50 -4.97 16.02
C ARG A 328 32.59 -5.31 17.21
N HIS A 329 31.30 -5.18 16.91
CA HIS A 329 30.12 -5.67 17.63
C HIS A 329 30.04 -5.29 19.11
N ALA A 330 29.23 -4.26 19.40
CA ALA A 330 28.81 -3.91 20.75
C ALA A 330 28.12 -5.12 21.39
N GLN A 331 28.79 -5.77 22.34
CA GLN A 331 28.12 -6.67 23.26
C GLN A 331 27.29 -5.84 24.25
N PRO A 332 26.08 -6.28 24.60
CA PRO A 332 25.28 -5.60 25.62
C PRO A 332 26.07 -5.57 26.94
N TRP A 333 26.26 -4.37 27.47
CA TRP A 333 26.79 -4.20 28.83
C TRP A 333 25.68 -4.56 29.81
N TYR A 334 25.97 -5.48 30.73
CA TYR A 334 25.09 -5.87 31.82
C TYR A 334 25.63 -5.22 33.10
N ASP A 335 24.89 -4.27 33.66
CA ASP A 335 25.17 -3.76 35.00
C ASP A 335 24.51 -4.68 36.03
N ALA A 336 25.35 -5.47 36.71
CA ALA A 336 24.91 -6.46 37.69
C ALA A 336 24.25 -5.84 38.93
N ASN A 337 24.39 -4.54 39.16
CA ASN A 337 23.86 -3.88 40.35
C ASN A 337 22.47 -3.25 40.12
N THR A 338 22.10 -2.97 38.86
CA THR A 338 20.85 -2.28 38.51
C THR A 338 19.87 -3.15 37.71
N GLY A 339 20.33 -4.28 37.16
CA GLY A 339 19.51 -5.18 36.35
C GLY A 339 19.03 -4.58 35.01
N ALA A 340 19.57 -3.41 34.63
CA ALA A 340 19.20 -2.71 33.41
C ALA A 340 19.98 -3.25 32.20
N ILE A 341 19.27 -3.58 31.12
CA ILE A 341 19.89 -3.98 29.85
C ILE A 341 19.95 -2.76 28.94
N VAL A 342 21.14 -2.18 28.78
CA VAL A 342 21.36 -1.08 27.84
C VAL A 342 21.71 -1.67 26.47
N ARG A 343 20.73 -1.75 25.55
CA ARG A 343 21.01 -2.02 24.13
C ARG A 343 21.30 -0.69 23.43
N VAL A 344 22.56 -0.47 23.10
CA VAL A 344 22.99 0.63 22.23
C VAL A 344 23.05 0.10 20.80
N ASP A 345 22.00 0.33 20.02
CA ASP A 345 22.05 0.12 18.58
C ASP A 345 22.76 1.33 17.95
N ILE A 346 24.00 1.14 17.51
CA ILE A 346 24.75 2.14 16.74
C ILE A 346 24.37 1.93 15.26
N ASN A 347 23.68 2.90 14.67
CA ASN A 347 23.47 2.98 13.22
C ASN A 347 24.63 3.71 12.54
#